data_AF-S6BKB2-F1
#
_entry.id   AF-S6BKB2-F1
#
_cell.length_a   1.000
_cell.length_b   1.000
_cell.length_c   1.000
_cell.angle_alpha   90.00
_cell.angle_beta   90.00
_cell.angle_gamma   90.00
#
_symmetry.space_group_name_H-M   'P 1'
#
loop_
_entity.id
_entity.type
_entity.pdbx_description
1 polymer ?
#
loop_
_entity_poly.entity_id
_entity_poly.type
_entity_poly.pdbx_seq_one_letter_code
_entity_poly.pdbx_strand_id
1 'polypeptide(L)'
;MPEWMLPGLALVVALAAVALCLWQRRELRALRVCLEERLDAVAQRQELAQQSISGLTAGALGMDRRLRRVEATEKWLSDRQETIENQQAAEQPYSQAIRLVQQGASARRLVEELALSESEAELLVRLHGLHDSAA
;
A
#
# COMPACT_ATOMS: atom_id res chain seq x y z
N MET A 1 -89.72 9.39 -35.11
CA MET A 1 -88.52 9.03 -34.34
C MET A 1 -87.85 10.34 -33.97
N PRO A 2 -87.76 10.73 -32.69
CA PRO A 2 -87.44 12.10 -32.30
C PRO A 2 -86.00 12.48 -32.66
N GLU A 3 -85.81 13.55 -33.43
CA GLU A 3 -84.50 14.02 -33.95
C GLU A 3 -83.50 14.47 -32.86
N TRP A 4 -83.95 14.57 -31.60
CA TRP A 4 -83.15 14.98 -30.45
C TRP A 4 -82.29 13.86 -29.84
N MET A 5 -82.48 12.61 -30.25
CA MET A 5 -81.75 11.45 -29.66
C MET A 5 -80.32 11.27 -30.21
N LEU A 6 -80.06 11.66 -31.45
CA LEU A 6 -78.75 11.55 -32.09
C LEU A 6 -77.64 12.40 -31.44
N PRO A 7 -77.84 13.70 -31.12
CA PRO A 7 -76.80 14.50 -30.46
C PRO A 7 -76.52 14.04 -29.03
N GLY A 8 -77.54 13.54 -28.31
CA GLY A 8 -77.36 13.00 -26.96
C GLY A 8 -76.47 11.77 -26.95
N LEU A 9 -76.68 10.83 -27.88
CA LEU A 9 -75.86 9.63 -27.99
C LEU A 9 -74.42 9.96 -28.41
N ALA A 10 -74.23 10.90 -29.34
CA ALA A 10 -72.90 11.37 -29.74
C ALA A 10 -72.11 11.99 -28.56
N LEU A 11 -72.78 12.77 -27.70
CA LEU A 11 -72.17 13.36 -26.51
C LEU A 11 -71.72 12.30 -25.50
N VAL A 12 -72.54 11.28 -25.26
CA VAL A 12 -72.20 10.17 -24.34
C VAL A 12 -70.99 9.38 -24.86
N VAL A 13 -70.95 9.08 -26.16
CA VAL A 13 -69.80 8.38 -26.78
C VAL A 13 -68.53 9.23 -26.68
N ALA A 14 -68.62 10.54 -26.94
CA ALA A 14 -67.49 11.44 -26.81
C ALA A 14 -66.96 11.50 -25.36
N LEU A 15 -67.85 11.60 -24.36
CA LEU A 15 -67.47 11.57 -22.94
C LEU A 15 -66.82 10.25 -22.54
N ALA A 16 -67.36 9.11 -22.99
CA ALA A 16 -66.77 7.80 -22.75
C ALA A 16 -65.38 7.66 -23.37
N ALA A 17 -65.20 8.15 -24.61
CA ALA A 17 -63.90 8.15 -25.29
C ALA A 17 -62.87 9.04 -24.55
N VAL A 18 -63.28 10.21 -24.07
CA VAL A 18 -62.41 11.09 -23.27
C VAL A 18 -62.03 10.42 -21.95
N ALA A 19 -62.99 9.83 -21.24
CA ALA A 19 -62.73 9.12 -19.99
C ALA A 19 -61.74 7.96 -20.18
N LEU A 20 -61.92 7.15 -21.23
CA LEU A 20 -61.01 6.07 -21.59
C LEU A 20 -59.60 6.61 -21.92
N CYS A 21 -59.52 7.69 -22.70
CA CYS A 21 -58.25 8.31 -23.06
C CYS A 21 -57.53 8.88 -21.83
N LEU A 22 -58.25 9.47 -20.88
CA LEU A 22 -57.70 9.95 -19.61
C LEU A 22 -57.22 8.81 -18.72
N TRP A 23 -57.98 7.69 -18.65
CA TRP A 23 -57.55 6.49 -17.93
C TRP A 23 -56.27 5.93 -18.55
N GLN A 24 -56.25 5.71 -19.86
CA GLN A 24 -55.10 5.15 -20.55
C GLN A 24 -53.85 6.03 -20.40
N ARG A 25 -54.02 7.36 -20.48
CA ARG A 25 -52.93 8.32 -20.21
C ARG A 25 -52.50 8.35 -18.75
N ARG A 26 -53.39 8.05 -17.79
CA ARG A 26 -53.04 7.95 -16.37
C ARG A 26 -52.20 6.70 -16.11
N GLU A 27 -52.65 5.56 -16.63
CA GLU A 27 -51.96 4.28 -16.51
C GLU A 27 -50.56 4.37 -17.15
N LEU A 28 -50.48 4.87 -18.39
CA LEU A 28 -49.20 5.08 -19.07
C LEU A 28 -48.28 6.05 -18.33
N ARG A 29 -48.83 7.09 -17.69
CA ARG A 29 -48.02 7.99 -16.86
C ARG A 29 -47.50 7.30 -15.62
N ALA A 30 -48.32 6.51 -14.93
CA ALA A 30 -47.89 5.75 -13.76
C ALA A 30 -46.80 4.72 -14.12
N LEU A 31 -46.95 4.00 -15.23
CA LEU A 31 -45.91 3.10 -15.71
C LEU A 31 -44.62 3.84 -16.06
N ARG A 32 -44.69 4.99 -16.75
CA ARG A 32 -43.50 5.77 -17.09
C ARG A 32 -42.74 6.25 -15.86
N VAL A 33 -43.44 6.77 -14.86
CA VAL A 33 -42.82 7.21 -13.60
C VAL A 33 -42.15 6.02 -12.89
N CYS A 34 -42.80 4.86 -12.80
CA CYS A 34 -42.19 3.68 -12.20
C CYS A 34 -40.96 3.19 -12.99
N LEU A 35 -40.97 3.33 -14.32
CA LEU A 35 -39.86 2.94 -15.18
C LEU A 35 -38.68 3.91 -15.02
N GLU A 36 -38.94 5.21 -14.95
CA GLU A 36 -37.95 6.25 -14.66
C GLU A 36 -37.31 6.02 -13.28
N GLU A 37 -38.10 5.77 -12.23
CA GLU A 37 -37.57 5.45 -10.89
C GLU A 37 -36.64 4.22 -10.91
N ARG A 38 -37.00 3.18 -11.70
CA ARG A 38 -36.15 1.99 -11.84
C ARG A 38 -34.86 2.29 -12.59
N LEU A 39 -34.91 3.14 -13.62
CA LEU A 39 -33.72 3.55 -14.36
C LEU A 39 -32.78 4.37 -13.46
N ASP A 40 -33.33 5.31 -12.71
CA ASP A 40 -32.56 6.14 -11.78
C ASP A 40 -31.90 5.29 -10.68
N ALA A 41 -32.63 4.32 -10.13
CA ALA A 41 -32.07 3.39 -9.14
C ALA A 41 -30.91 2.55 -9.71
N VAL A 42 -30.99 2.14 -10.98
CA VAL A 42 -29.89 1.40 -11.65
C VAL A 42 -28.71 2.32 -11.92
N ALA A 43 -28.95 3.54 -12.42
CA ALA A 43 -27.91 4.53 -12.66
C ALA A 43 -27.16 4.87 -11.37
N GLN A 44 -27.87 5.07 -10.27
CA GLN A 44 -27.27 5.34 -8.96
C GLN A 44 -26.42 4.17 -8.45
N ARG A 45 -26.88 2.92 -8.63
CA ARG A 45 -26.08 1.73 -8.29
C ARG A 45 -24.81 1.63 -9.12
N GLN A 46 -24.88 1.98 -10.40
CA GLN A 46 -23.72 1.98 -11.28
C GLN A 46 -22.71 3.05 -10.85
N GLU A 47 -23.17 4.25 -10.49
CA GLU A 47 -22.30 5.32 -10.00
C GLU A 47 -21.60 4.93 -8.70
N LEU A 48 -22.33 4.38 -7.73
CA LEU A 48 -21.74 3.89 -6.48
C LEU A 48 -20.71 2.79 -6.72
N ALA A 49 -20.97 1.87 -7.65
CA ALA A 49 -20.01 0.83 -8.02
C ALA A 49 -18.75 1.43 -8.66
N GLN A 50 -18.88 2.41 -9.56
CA GLN A 50 -17.75 3.11 -10.17
C GLN A 50 -16.92 3.89 -9.14
N GLN A 51 -17.57 4.57 -8.20
CA GLN A 51 -16.90 5.25 -7.10
C GLN A 51 -16.15 4.26 -6.19
N SER A 52 -16.77 3.12 -5.88
CA SER A 52 -16.14 2.07 -5.06
C SER A 52 -14.92 1.47 -5.74
N ILE A 53 -15.02 1.15 -7.03
CA ILE A 53 -13.89 0.65 -7.83
C ILE A 53 -12.77 1.69 -7.86
N SER A 54 -13.10 2.96 -8.10
CA SER A 54 -12.11 4.03 -8.14
C SER A 54 -11.41 4.21 -6.78
N GLY A 55 -12.17 4.16 -5.68
CA GLY A 55 -11.65 4.22 -4.33
C GLY A 55 -10.75 3.03 -3.98
N LEU A 56 -11.17 1.81 -4.33
CA LEU A 56 -10.37 0.59 -4.15
C LEU A 56 -9.09 0.64 -4.98
N THR A 57 -9.15 1.13 -6.22
CA THR A 57 -7.98 1.26 -7.10
C THR A 57 -6.99 2.28 -6.55
N ALA A 58 -7.48 3.44 -6.09
CA ALA A 58 -6.65 4.44 -5.43
C ALA A 58 -6.04 3.90 -4.12
N GLY A 59 -6.80 3.14 -3.34
CA GLY A 59 -6.33 2.45 -2.15
C GLY A 59 -5.23 1.43 -2.45
N ALA A 60 -5.43 0.58 -3.46
CA ALA A 60 -4.45 -0.42 -3.91
C ALA A 60 -3.14 0.23 -4.38
N LEU A 61 -3.21 1.30 -5.17
CA LEU A 61 -2.04 2.07 -5.59
C LEU A 61 -1.32 2.74 -4.41
N GLY A 62 -2.07 3.26 -3.43
CA GLY A 62 -1.50 3.80 -2.20
C GLY A 62 -0.77 2.74 -1.38
N MET A 63 -1.33 1.53 -1.33
CA MET A 63 -0.73 0.39 -0.63
C MET A 63 0.52 -0.12 -1.35
N ASP A 64 0.53 -0.19 -2.69
CA ASP A 64 1.72 -0.52 -3.49
C ASP A 64 2.88 0.45 -3.21
N ARG A 65 2.61 1.76 -3.18
CA ARG A 65 3.63 2.76 -2.84
C ARG A 65 4.17 2.58 -1.42
N ARG A 66 3.31 2.23 -0.45
CA ARG A 66 3.74 1.95 0.93
C ARG A 66 4.59 0.68 0.99
N LEU A 67 4.19 -0.38 0.30
CA LEU A 67 4.91 -1.65 0.26
C LEU A 67 6.31 -1.46 -0.33
N ARG A 68 6.43 -0.79 -1.48
CA ARG A 68 7.74 -0.44 -2.09
C ARG A 68 8.64 0.35 -1.15
N ARG A 69 8.06 1.23 -0.32
CA ARG A 69 8.85 1.99 0.68
C ARG A 69 9.33 1.08 1.81
N VAL A 70 8.51 0.13 2.24
CA VAL A 70 8.91 -0.87 3.26
C VAL A 70 10.01 -1.76 2.70
N GLU A 71 9.85 -2.30 1.50
CA GLU A 71 10.88 -3.10 0.81
C GLU A 71 12.21 -2.34 0.65
N ALA A 72 12.14 -1.06 0.26
CA ALA A 72 13.34 -0.23 0.16
C ALA A 72 14.02 0.00 1.52
N THR A 73 13.22 0.20 2.57
CA THR A 73 13.74 0.36 3.95
C THR A 73 14.36 -0.94 4.45
N GLU A 74 13.70 -2.07 4.20
CA GLU A 74 14.20 -3.40 4.56
C GLU A 74 15.56 -3.65 3.89
N LYS A 75 15.64 -3.44 2.58
CA LYS A 75 16.89 -3.59 1.83
C LYS A 75 18.00 -2.70 2.39
N TRP A 76 17.69 -1.44 2.67
CA TRP A 76 18.67 -0.51 3.26
C TRP A 76 19.14 -0.96 4.66
N LEU A 77 18.23 -1.47 5.49
CA LEU A 77 18.56 -2.02 6.80
C LEU A 77 19.42 -3.28 6.68
N SER A 78 19.09 -4.17 5.75
CA SER A 78 19.87 -5.38 5.45
C SER A 78 21.30 -5.02 5.03
N ASP A 79 21.47 -4.10 4.07
CA ASP A 79 22.78 -3.65 3.60
C ASP A 79 23.60 -2.99 4.74
N ARG A 80 22.93 -2.20 5.59
CA ARG A 80 23.56 -1.62 6.80
C ARG A 80 24.00 -2.69 7.78
N GLN A 81 23.18 -3.71 8.00
CA GLN A 81 23.49 -4.78 8.92
C GLN A 81 24.67 -5.60 8.42
N GLU A 82 24.69 -5.97 7.14
CA GLU A 82 25.84 -6.65 6.51
C GLU A 82 27.12 -5.81 6.67
N THR A 83 27.03 -4.49 6.46
CA THR A 83 28.17 -3.59 6.64
C THR A 83 28.68 -3.60 8.09
N ILE A 84 27.77 -3.54 9.07
CA ILE A 84 28.13 -3.56 10.51
C ILE A 84 28.74 -4.91 10.89
N GLU A 85 28.15 -6.02 10.45
CA GLU A 85 28.65 -7.37 10.71
C GLU A 85 30.06 -7.54 10.13
N ASN A 86 30.33 -7.07 8.91
CA ASN A 86 31.65 -7.11 8.31
C ASN A 86 32.68 -6.25 9.07
N GLN A 87 32.28 -5.05 9.53
CA GLN A 87 33.15 -4.18 10.32
C GLN A 87 33.47 -4.77 11.69
N GLN A 88 32.46 -5.31 12.40
CA GLN A 88 32.64 -5.92 13.70
C GLN A 88 33.51 -7.18 13.64
N ALA A 89 33.35 -8.00 12.60
CA ALA A 89 34.19 -9.17 12.38
C ALA A 89 35.67 -8.79 12.21
N ALA A 90 35.96 -7.68 11.52
CA ALA A 90 37.32 -7.19 11.34
C ALA A 90 37.89 -6.54 12.62
N GLU A 91 37.13 -5.74 13.36
CA GLU A 91 37.66 -4.96 14.50
C GLU A 91 37.89 -5.78 15.78
N GLN A 92 37.15 -6.88 16.00
CA GLN A 92 37.27 -7.69 17.21
C GLN A 92 38.68 -8.27 17.44
N PRO A 93 39.33 -8.97 16.48
CA PRO A 93 40.65 -9.55 16.69
C PRO A 93 41.73 -8.47 16.91
N TYR A 94 41.72 -7.37 16.15
CA TYR A 94 42.72 -6.30 16.32
C TYR A 94 42.56 -5.54 17.64
N SER A 95 41.33 -5.21 18.06
CA SER A 95 41.10 -4.52 19.34
C SER A 95 41.51 -5.39 20.54
N GLN A 96 41.32 -6.71 20.47
CA GLN A 96 41.80 -7.65 21.48
C GLN A 96 43.33 -7.80 21.44
N ALA A 97 43.93 -7.85 20.25
CA ALA A 97 45.37 -7.89 20.05
C ALA A 97 46.08 -6.65 20.63
N ILE A 98 45.55 -5.45 20.38
CA ILE A 98 46.10 -4.19 20.89
C ILE A 98 46.09 -4.19 22.42
N ARG A 99 44.99 -4.63 23.06
CA ARG A 99 44.92 -4.75 24.53
C ARG A 99 45.93 -5.74 25.09
N LEU A 100 46.13 -6.89 24.44
CA LEU A 100 47.13 -7.88 24.87
C LEU A 100 48.55 -7.34 24.74
N VAL A 101 48.85 -6.63 23.65
CA VAL A 101 50.15 -5.96 23.45
C VAL A 101 50.39 -4.89 24.52
N GLN A 102 49.38 -4.08 24.84
CA GLN A 102 49.45 -3.09 25.93
C GLN A 102 49.67 -3.75 27.31
N GLN A 103 49.25 -5.00 27.49
CA GLN A 103 49.54 -5.81 28.68
C GLN A 103 50.90 -6.53 28.62
N GLY A 104 51.72 -6.28 27.59
CA GLY A 104 53.05 -6.87 27.42
C GLY A 104 53.08 -8.24 26.74
N ALA A 105 51.99 -8.66 26.07
CA ALA A 105 51.98 -9.91 25.32
C ALA A 105 52.96 -9.86 24.12
N SER A 106 53.68 -10.96 23.90
CA SER A 106 54.60 -11.11 22.77
C SER A 106 53.87 -11.47 21.47
N ALA A 107 54.50 -11.17 20.32
CA ALA A 107 53.93 -11.44 18.99
C ALA A 107 53.50 -12.90 18.81
N ARG A 108 54.28 -13.84 19.37
CA ARG A 108 53.97 -15.28 19.33
C ARG A 108 52.64 -15.62 20.00
N ARG A 109 52.34 -14.98 21.13
CA ARG A 109 51.08 -15.18 21.85
C ARG A 109 49.88 -14.67 21.06
N LEU A 110 50.04 -13.56 20.33
CA LEU A 110 49.01 -13.03 19.44
C LEU A 110 48.70 -13.98 18.27
N VAL A 111 49.72 -14.61 17.68
CA VAL A 111 49.52 -15.60 16.60
C VAL A 111 48.78 -16.84 17.12
N GLU A 112 49.16 -17.34 18.30
CA GLU A 112 48.58 -18.55 18.90
C GLU A 112 47.13 -18.33 19.42
N GLU A 113 46.83 -17.18 20.03
CA GLU A 113 45.51 -16.91 20.65
C GLU A 113 44.50 -16.23 19.71
N LEU A 114 44.95 -15.43 18.74
CA LEU A 114 44.08 -14.61 17.88
C LEU A 114 44.16 -14.97 16.39
N ALA A 115 44.92 -16.02 16.03
CA ALA A 115 45.10 -16.51 14.67
C ALA A 115 45.57 -15.42 13.66
N LEU A 116 46.31 -14.42 14.15
CA LEU A 116 46.92 -13.37 13.32
C LEU A 116 48.11 -13.91 12.54
N SER A 117 48.42 -13.33 11.38
CA SER A 117 49.67 -13.66 10.68
C SER A 117 50.89 -13.21 11.50
N GLU A 118 52.02 -13.92 11.34
CA GLU A 118 53.27 -13.61 12.06
C GLU A 118 53.74 -12.17 11.79
N SER A 119 53.59 -11.71 10.54
CA SER A 119 53.85 -10.33 10.13
C SER A 119 52.93 -9.29 10.76
N GLU A 120 51.63 -9.60 10.93
CA GLU A 120 50.68 -8.69 11.59
C GLU A 120 50.93 -8.58 13.09
N ALA A 121 51.22 -9.70 13.74
CA ALA A 121 51.51 -9.72 15.17
C ALA A 121 52.77 -8.93 15.53
N GLU A 122 53.85 -9.06 14.73
CA GLU A 122 55.05 -8.23 14.90
C GLU A 122 54.77 -6.74 14.70
N LEU A 123 53.97 -6.38 13.69
CA LEU A 123 53.61 -5.00 13.41
C LEU A 123 52.84 -4.39 14.59
N LEU A 124 51.85 -5.11 15.13
CA LEU A 124 51.06 -4.66 16.27
C LEU A 124 51.89 -4.44 17.52
N VAL A 125 52.81 -5.37 17.84
CA VAL A 125 53.74 -5.23 18.97
C VAL A 125 54.64 -4.01 18.81
N ARG A 126 55.17 -3.76 17.61
CA ARG A 126 56.03 -2.58 17.37
C ARG A 126 55.27 -1.26 17.44
N LEU A 127 54.05 -1.22 16.91
CA LEU A 127 53.25 0.00 16.83
C LEU A 127 52.60 0.37 18.17
N HIS A 128 52.16 -0.62 18.96
CA HIS A 128 51.38 -0.40 20.19
C HIS A 128 52.12 -0.81 21.48
N GLY A 129 53.21 -1.59 21.40
CA GLY A 129 53.97 -2.04 22.58
C GLY A 129 54.88 -0.97 23.19
N LEU A 130 55.04 0.18 22.52
CA LEU A 130 55.90 1.29 22.98
C LEU A 130 55.14 2.39 23.74
N HIS A 131 53.82 2.26 23.94
CA HIS A 131 53.02 3.29 24.62
C HIS A 131 53.10 3.25 26.17
N ASP A 132 53.87 2.34 26.77
CA ASP A 132 54.04 2.20 28.23
C ASP A 132 55.51 2.37 28.68
N SER A 133 56.30 3.20 27.99
CA SER A 133 57.67 3.55 28.44
C SER A 133 57.92 5.06 28.56
N ALA A 134 56.87 5.87 28.58
CA ALA A 134 56.97 7.31 28.79
C ALA A 134 55.85 7.82 29.71
N ALA A 135 55.87 7.38 30.97
CA ALA A 135 55.30 8.07 32.12
C ALA A 135 56.20 7.83 33.34
#